data_AF-A0A918QCR0-F1
#
_entry.id   AF-A0A918QCR0-F1
#
_cell.length_a   1.000
_cell.length_b   1.000
_cell.length_c   1.000
_cell.angle_alpha   90.00
_cell.angle_beta   90.00
_cell.angle_gamma   90.00
#
_symmetry.space_group_name_H-M   'P 1'
#
loop_
_entity.id
_entity.type
_entity.pdbx_description
1 polymer ?
#
loop_
_entity_poly.entity_id
_entity_poly.type
_entity_poly.pdbx_seq_one_letter_code
_entity_poly.pdbx_strand_id
1 'polypeptide(L)'
;MDPGTQFAFGTHPQHGFVAAFTSSMPVHLAHWFLTREQFEPVPGTPGLFRLTEPERDGPRRTRQAVQDLRRLGFAVQADVALDLTPSARPPRPASSDRLLQRHSRIAQAAAARSTQRGGAPTTAAPPAQPVPPKPTYAPTVHLTASATGRSR
;
A
#
# COMPACT_ATOMS: atom_id res chain seq x y z
N MET A 1 7.17 -22.00 4.71
CA MET A 1 7.25 -20.55 4.49
C MET A 1 6.32 -20.19 3.35
N ASP A 2 5.55 -19.12 3.48
CA ASP A 2 4.64 -18.65 2.42
C ASP A 2 5.44 -18.18 1.19
N PRO A 3 4.97 -18.45 -0.05
CA PRO A 3 5.68 -18.10 -1.28
C PRO A 3 5.76 -16.59 -1.54
N GLY A 4 5.01 -15.78 -0.78
CA GLY A 4 5.08 -14.31 -0.83
C GLY A 4 6.00 -13.68 0.21
N THR A 5 6.56 -14.46 1.15
CA THR A 5 7.43 -13.96 2.21
C THR A 5 8.81 -13.64 1.64
N GLN A 6 9.34 -12.46 1.94
CA GLN A 6 10.66 -12.02 1.49
C GLN A 6 11.70 -12.17 2.62
N PHE A 7 11.30 -11.91 3.86
CA PHE A 7 12.14 -12.07 5.04
C PHE A 7 11.43 -12.93 6.10
N ALA A 8 12.19 -13.78 6.77
CA ALA A 8 11.74 -14.61 7.88
C ALA A 8 12.66 -14.39 9.09
N PHE A 9 12.08 -14.06 10.25
CA PHE A 9 12.79 -13.85 11.50
C PHE A 9 12.39 -14.91 12.52
N GLY A 10 13.36 -15.43 13.26
CA GLY A 10 13.10 -16.43 14.28
C GLY A 10 14.20 -16.52 15.32
N THR A 11 14.04 -17.47 16.22
CA THR A 11 15.05 -17.80 17.24
C THR A 11 15.75 -19.11 16.92
N HIS A 12 17.08 -19.10 16.97
CA HIS A 12 17.95 -20.25 16.77
C HIS A 12 18.72 -20.58 18.06
N PRO A 13 18.76 -21.85 18.52
CA PRO A 13 19.35 -22.22 19.80
C PRO A 13 20.84 -21.89 19.92
N GLN A 14 21.58 -21.91 18.81
CA GLN A 14 23.03 -21.64 18.79
C GLN A 14 23.40 -20.20 18.41
N HIS A 15 22.48 -19.44 17.81
CA HIS A 15 22.77 -18.14 17.21
C HIS A 15 21.89 -17.01 17.76
N GLY A 16 21.01 -17.32 18.72
CA GLY A 16 20.09 -16.35 19.31
C GLY A 16 19.00 -15.96 18.32
N PHE A 17 18.99 -14.71 17.87
CA PHE A 17 18.01 -14.21 16.91
C PHE A 17 18.57 -14.30 15.49
N VAL A 18 17.82 -14.94 14.60
CA VAL A 18 18.21 -15.15 13.21
C VAL A 18 17.21 -14.56 12.23
N ALA A 19 17.72 -14.23 11.05
CA ALA A 19 16.96 -13.79 9.91
C ALA A 19 17.37 -14.59 8.67
N ALA A 20 16.40 -14.91 7.83
CA ALA A 20 16.61 -15.52 6.53
C ALA A 20 15.81 -14.75 5.47
N PHE A 21 16.27 -14.81 4.22
CA PHE A 21 15.55 -14.25 3.08
C PHE A 21 15.16 -15.35 2.09
N THR A 22 14.11 -15.13 1.31
CA THR A 22 13.64 -16.11 0.31
C THR A 22 14.17 -15.79 -1.09
N SER A 23 14.11 -16.77 -1.99
CA SER A 23 14.53 -16.62 -3.39
C SER A 23 13.71 -15.60 -4.20
N SER A 24 12.59 -15.09 -3.66
CA SER A 24 11.82 -14.02 -4.28
C SER A 24 12.51 -12.66 -4.24
N MET A 25 13.57 -12.52 -3.43
CA MET A 25 14.31 -11.27 -3.23
C MET A 25 15.75 -11.38 -3.74
N PRO A 26 16.28 -10.33 -4.39
CA PRO A 26 17.69 -10.31 -4.78
C PRO A 26 18.63 -10.41 -3.58
N VAL A 27 19.61 -11.32 -3.64
CA VAL A 27 20.54 -11.64 -2.54
C VAL A 27 21.27 -10.40 -2.01
N HIS A 28 21.78 -9.56 -2.91
CA HIS A 28 22.52 -8.35 -2.53
C HIS A 28 21.64 -7.35 -1.76
N LEU A 29 20.36 -7.26 -2.13
CA LEU A 29 19.41 -6.36 -1.48
C LEU A 29 19.05 -6.87 -0.09
N ALA A 30 18.76 -8.17 0.03
CA ALA A 30 18.52 -8.80 1.32
C ALA A 30 19.73 -8.65 2.25
N HIS A 31 20.94 -8.88 1.75
CA HIS A 31 22.18 -8.67 2.50
C HIS A 31 22.29 -7.22 2.98
N TRP A 32 22.08 -6.24 2.11
CA TRP A 32 22.18 -4.83 2.48
C TRP A 32 21.18 -4.43 3.57
N PHE A 33 19.92 -4.88 3.49
CA PHE A 33 18.92 -4.61 4.51
C PHE A 33 19.27 -5.26 5.86
N LEU A 34 19.68 -6.53 5.84
CA LEU A 34 19.99 -7.26 7.06
C LEU A 34 21.24 -6.70 7.77
N THR A 35 22.29 -6.38 7.01
CA THR A 35 23.49 -5.74 7.58
C THR A 35 23.18 -4.39 8.20
N ARG A 36 22.26 -3.61 7.61
CA ARG A 36 21.81 -2.33 8.19
C ARG A 36 21.03 -2.54 9.50
N GLU A 37 20.22 -3.59 9.59
CA GLU A 37 19.50 -3.99 10.81
C GLU A 37 20.40 -4.67 11.86
N GLN A 38 21.73 -4.60 11.68
CA GLN A 38 22.74 -5.21 12.56
C GLN A 38 22.66 -6.74 12.62
N PHE A 39 22.28 -7.35 11.49
CA PHE A 39 22.38 -8.79 11.29
C PHE A 39 23.59 -9.12 10.44
N GLU A 40 24.41 -10.06 10.89
CA GLU A 40 25.60 -10.52 10.20
C GLU A 40 25.37 -11.89 9.56
N PRO A 41 25.95 -12.16 8.38
CA PRO A 41 25.86 -13.46 7.75
C PRO A 41 26.50 -14.54 8.62
N VAL A 42 25.83 -15.68 8.77
CA VAL A 42 26.36 -16.82 9.51
C VAL A 42 27.36 -17.57 8.62
N PRO A 43 28.64 -17.73 9.04
CA PRO A 43 29.61 -18.52 8.29
C PRO A 43 29.11 -19.96 8.09
N GLY A 44 29.23 -20.47 6.87
CA GLY A 44 28.83 -21.84 6.54
C GLY A 44 27.34 -22.05 6.22
N THR A 45 26.48 -21.04 6.43
CA THR A 45 25.05 -21.12 6.08
C THR A 45 24.62 -19.93 5.23
N PRO A 46 24.75 -20.01 3.89
CA PRO A 46 24.38 -18.92 3.00
C PRO A 46 22.89 -18.60 3.11
N GLY A 47 22.57 -17.30 3.21
CA GLY A 47 21.19 -16.84 3.35
C GLY A 47 20.67 -16.79 4.79
N LEU A 48 21.45 -17.27 5.76
CA LEU A 48 21.16 -17.12 7.19
C LEU A 48 21.99 -15.99 7.79
N PHE A 49 21.34 -15.15 8.57
CA PHE A 49 21.97 -14.06 9.30
C PHE A 49 21.62 -14.17 10.78
N ARG A 50 22.54 -13.76 11.65
CA ARG A 50 22.35 -13.69 13.09
C ARG A 50 22.45 -12.26 13.56
N LEU A 51 21.70 -11.90 14.59
CA LEU A 51 21.80 -10.58 15.20
C LEU A 51 23.17 -10.40 15.87
N THR A 52 23.83 -9.27 15.63
CA THR A 52 25.06 -8.91 16.35
C THR A 52 24.70 -8.57 17.80
N GLU A 53 25.34 -9.22 18.78
CA GLU A 53 25.06 -9.09 20.22
C GLU A 53 23.60 -9.39 20.60
N PRO A 54 23.14 -10.66 20.51
CA PRO A 54 21.76 -11.03 20.84
C PRO A 54 21.38 -10.79 22.31
N GLU A 55 22.36 -10.70 23.22
CA GLU A 55 22.18 -10.45 24.65
C GLU A 55 21.75 -9.00 24.92
N ARG A 56 22.11 -8.08 24.02
CA ARG A 56 21.85 -6.65 24.16
C ARG A 56 20.58 -6.25 23.42
N ASP A 57 19.46 -6.31 24.14
CA ASP A 57 18.14 -5.95 23.64
C ASP A 57 17.70 -6.74 22.39
N GLY A 58 18.20 -7.97 22.23
CA GLY A 58 17.93 -8.82 21.06
C GLY A 58 16.46 -8.88 20.65
N PRO A 59 15.52 -9.20 21.57
CA PRO A 59 14.10 -9.23 21.23
C PRO A 59 13.55 -7.89 20.75
N ARG A 60 13.99 -6.76 21.34
CA ARG A 60 13.52 -5.43 20.92
C ARG A 60 14.07 -5.05 19.56
N ARG A 61 15.35 -5.32 19.31
CA ARG A 61 16.01 -5.02 18.03
C ARG A 61 15.45 -5.87 16.89
N THR A 62 15.25 -7.17 17.12
CA THR A 62 14.62 -8.03 16.11
C THR A 62 13.19 -7.59 15.80
N ARG A 63 12.41 -7.19 16.81
CA ARG A 63 11.08 -6.57 16.61
C ARG A 63 11.15 -5.30 15.79
N GLN A 64 12.10 -4.43 16.09
CA GLN A 64 12.30 -3.18 15.38
C GLN A 64 12.62 -3.43 13.90
N ALA A 65 13.56 -4.33 13.61
CA ALA A 65 13.91 -4.73 12.25
C ALA A 65 12.70 -5.30 11.47
N VAL A 66 11.90 -6.15 12.12
CA VAL A 66 10.65 -6.67 11.52
C VAL A 66 9.70 -5.54 11.18
N GLN A 67 9.52 -4.58 12.08
CA GLN A 67 8.64 -3.44 11.85
C GLN A 67 9.16 -2.52 10.75
N ASP A 68 10.47 -2.26 10.71
CA ASP A 68 11.07 -1.37 9.72
C ASP A 68 10.97 -1.95 8.31
N LEU A 69 11.24 -3.25 8.14
CA LEU A 69 11.04 -3.93 6.86
C LEU A 69 9.56 -3.98 6.44
N ARG A 70 8.63 -4.15 7.39
CA ARG A 70 7.18 -4.06 7.10
C ARG A 70 6.77 -2.65 6.69
N ARG A 71 7.33 -1.60 7.30
CA ARG A 71 7.09 -0.19 6.92
C ARG A 71 7.57 0.11 5.51
N LEU A 72 8.66 -0.54 5.09
CA LEU A 72 9.16 -0.46 3.71
C LEU A 72 8.32 -1.25 2.69
N GLY A 73 7.29 -1.96 3.14
CA GLY A 73 6.35 -2.69 2.28
C GLY A 73 6.78 -4.13 1.98
N PHE A 74 7.82 -4.65 2.66
CA PHE A 74 8.22 -6.04 2.49
C PHE A 74 7.29 -6.99 3.26
N ALA A 75 7.15 -8.20 2.71
CA ALA A 75 6.46 -9.30 3.37
C ALA A 75 7.42 -9.99 4.34
N VAL A 76 7.19 -9.75 5.64
CA VAL A 76 8.05 -10.25 6.73
C VAL A 76 7.26 -11.20 7.61
N GLN A 77 7.76 -12.44 7.71
CA GLN A 77 7.29 -13.45 8.66
C GLN A 77 8.20 -13.41 9.89
N ALA A 78 7.62 -13.47 11.10
CA ALA A 78 8.37 -13.52 12.34
C ALA A 78 7.74 -14.53 13.30
N ASP A 79 8.56 -15.20 14.10
CA ASP A 79 8.07 -16.07 15.17
C ASP A 79 7.18 -15.30 16.17
N VAL A 80 6.19 -15.98 16.75
CA VAL A 80 5.17 -15.36 17.63
C VAL A 80 5.79 -14.65 18.84
N ALA A 81 6.91 -15.14 19.38
CA ALA A 81 7.62 -14.48 20.48
C ALA A 81 8.23 -13.12 20.08
N LEU A 82 8.48 -12.94 18.78
CA LEU A 82 9.06 -11.76 18.16
C LEU A 82 8.00 -10.85 17.54
N ASP A 83 6.78 -11.33 17.29
CA ASP A 83 5.70 -10.51 16.71
C ASP A 83 4.66 -10.10 17.77
N LEU A 84 4.86 -8.93 18.41
CA LEU A 84 3.92 -8.41 19.43
C LEU A 84 2.65 -7.78 18.83
N THR A 85 2.62 -7.59 17.52
CA THR A 85 1.39 -7.31 16.78
C THR A 85 1.16 -8.53 15.91
N PRO A 86 0.30 -9.49 16.31
CA PRO A 86 -0.14 -10.49 15.36
C PRO A 86 -0.76 -9.69 14.22
N SER A 87 -0.04 -9.58 13.10
CA SER A 87 -0.60 -8.99 11.90
C SER A 87 -1.77 -9.89 11.56
N ALA A 88 -2.98 -9.48 11.94
CA ALA A 88 -4.26 -10.08 11.61
C ALA A 88 -4.57 -9.93 10.11
N ARG A 89 -3.53 -10.04 9.29
CA ARG A 89 -3.57 -10.04 7.85
C ARG A 89 -2.96 -11.37 7.46
N PRO A 90 -3.78 -12.35 7.03
CA PRO A 90 -3.25 -13.58 6.44
C PRO A 90 -2.27 -13.20 5.33
N PRO A 91 -1.25 -14.04 5.04
CA PRO A 91 -0.31 -13.80 3.96
C PRO A 91 -1.12 -13.46 2.72
N ARG A 92 -1.12 -12.18 2.31
CA ARG A 92 -1.80 -11.82 1.07
C ARG A 92 -0.95 -12.47 -0.01
N PRO A 93 -1.52 -13.34 -0.86
CA PRO A 93 -0.79 -13.83 -2.02
C PRO A 93 -0.28 -12.61 -2.76
N ALA A 94 1.00 -12.68 -3.12
CA ALA A 94 1.81 -11.57 -3.59
C ALA A 94 1.00 -10.65 -4.51
N SER A 95 1.03 -9.36 -4.24
CA SER A 95 0.34 -8.33 -5.03
C SER A 95 0.67 -8.41 -6.52
N SER A 96 1.82 -9.00 -6.88
CA SER A 96 2.22 -9.36 -8.24
C SER A 96 1.28 -10.36 -8.90
N ASP A 97 0.84 -11.40 -8.18
CA ASP A 97 -0.08 -12.42 -8.70
C ASP A 97 -1.48 -11.82 -8.92
N ARG A 98 -1.96 -10.96 -8.01
CA ARG A 98 -3.22 -10.21 -8.22
C ARG A 98 -3.16 -9.24 -9.38
N LEU A 99 -2.02 -8.57 -9.60
CA LEU A 99 -1.84 -7.65 -10.73
C LEU A 99 -1.84 -8.42 -12.06
N LEU A 100 -1.10 -9.54 -12.13
CA LEU A 100 -1.09 -10.45 -13.28
C LEU A 100 -2.49 -11.03 -13.56
N GLN A 101 -3.20 -11.47 -12.51
CA GLN A 101 -4.56 -11.99 -12.61
C GLN A 101 -5.58 -10.91 -13.01
N ARG A 102 -5.35 -9.64 -12.63
CA ARG A 102 -6.17 -8.51 -13.10
C ARG A 102 -5.90 -8.21 -14.58
N HIS A 103 -4.64 -8.22 -15.00
CA HIS A 103 -4.28 -8.03 -16.42
C HIS A 103 -4.84 -9.15 -17.31
N SER A 104 -4.80 -10.40 -16.86
CA SER A 104 -5.38 -11.53 -17.61
C SER A 104 -6.90 -11.41 -17.74
N ARG A 105 -7.62 -11.01 -16.68
CA ARG A 105 -9.07 -10.75 -16.75
C ARG A 105 -9.43 -9.61 -17.71
N ILE A 106 -8.63 -8.53 -17.73
CA ILE A 106 -8.85 -7.42 -18.66
C ILE A 106 -8.62 -7.87 -20.12
N ALA A 107 -7.57 -8.65 -20.38
CA ALA A 107 -7.31 -9.21 -21.71
C ALA A 107 -8.44 -10.15 -22.17
N GLN A 108 -8.98 -10.99 -21.27
CA GLN A 108 -10.12 -11.85 -21.56
C GLN A 108 -11.41 -11.04 -21.84
N ALA A 109 -11.67 -9.97 -21.09
CA ALA A 109 -12.81 -9.09 -21.34
C ALA A 109 -12.70 -8.33 -22.67
N ALA A 110 -11.49 -7.96 -23.09
CA ALA A 110 -11.25 -7.36 -24.40
C ALA A 110 -11.45 -8.37 -25.54
N ALA A 111 -11.00 -9.61 -25.36
CA ALA A 111 -11.20 -10.69 -26.34
C ALA A 111 -12.70 -11.03 -26.53
N ALA A 112 -13.49 -11.04 -25.44
CA ALA A 112 -14.92 -11.32 -25.49
C ALA A 112 -15.74 -10.21 -26.19
N ARG A 113 -15.31 -8.94 -26.11
CA ARG A 113 -15.99 -7.83 -26.80
C ARG A 113 -15.85 -7.87 -28.33
N SER A 114 -14.92 -8.66 -28.86
CA SER A 114 -14.68 -8.73 -30.31
C SER A 114 -15.78 -9.46 -31.09
N THR A 115 -16.68 -10.21 -30.44
CA THR A 115 -17.74 -10.94 -31.14
C THR A 115 -19.09 -10.21 -31.14
N GLN A 116 -19.25 -9.10 -30.40
CA GLN A 116 -20.52 -8.37 -30.28
C GLN A 116 -20.64 -7.19 -31.26
N ARG A 117 -20.04 -7.29 -32.46
CA ARG A 117 -20.30 -6.35 -33.57
C ARG A 117 -21.39 -6.92 -34.47
N GLY A 118 -22.63 -6.84 -34.00
CA GLY A 118 -23.79 -7.23 -34.81
C GLY A 118 -25.10 -6.80 -34.16
N GLY A 119 -25.66 -5.68 -34.63
CA GLY A 119 -27.01 -5.22 -34.30
C GLY A 119 -27.05 -3.86 -33.61
N ALA A 120 -27.16 -2.79 -34.40
CA ALA A 120 -27.46 -1.46 -33.91
C ALA A 120 -28.95 -1.35 -33.54
N PRO A 121 -29.32 -0.82 -32.35
CA PRO A 121 -30.67 -0.35 -32.12
C PRO A 121 -30.74 1.16 -32.40
N THR A 122 -31.47 1.50 -33.46
CA THR A 122 -32.09 2.81 -33.66
C THR A 122 -33.21 2.99 -32.63
N THR A 123 -33.59 4.24 -32.31
CA THR A 123 -34.74 4.71 -31.49
C THR A 123 -34.33 5.12 -30.07
N ALA A 124 -34.60 6.32 -29.53
CA ALA A 124 -35.21 7.57 -29.99
C ALA A 124 -34.71 8.71 -29.06
N ALA A 125 -34.79 9.95 -29.51
CA ALA A 125 -34.43 11.13 -28.73
C ALA A 125 -35.44 11.41 -27.59
N PRO A 126 -35.01 11.83 -26.39
CA PRO A 126 -35.91 12.27 -25.33
C PRO A 126 -36.43 13.70 -25.58
N PRO A 127 -37.69 14.00 -25.25
CA PRO A 127 -38.26 15.34 -25.43
C PRO A 127 -37.72 16.32 -24.39
N ALA A 128 -37.49 17.56 -24.84
CA ALA A 128 -36.98 18.68 -24.06
C ALA A 128 -37.93 19.06 -22.90
N GLN A 129 -37.40 19.20 -21.69
CA GLN A 129 -38.14 19.74 -20.54
C GLN A 129 -38.19 21.28 -20.60
N PRO A 130 -39.32 21.93 -20.24
CA PRO A 130 -39.43 23.39 -20.23
C PRO A 130 -38.63 24.02 -19.08
N VAL A 131 -37.91 25.10 -19.38
CA VAL A 131 -37.13 25.91 -18.42
C VAL A 131 -38.08 26.79 -17.59
N PRO A 132 -37.91 26.91 -16.26
CA PRO A 132 -38.74 27.79 -15.42
C PRO A 132 -38.46 29.28 -15.70
N PRO A 133 -39.46 30.17 -15.57
CA PRO A 133 -39.31 31.58 -15.90
C PRO A 133 -38.44 32.36 -14.90
N LYS A 134 -37.77 33.37 -15.44
CA LYS A 134 -36.78 34.25 -14.80
C LYS A 134 -37.46 35.15 -13.74
N PRO A 135 -36.95 35.25 -12.50
CA PRO A 135 -37.51 36.16 -11.51
C PRO A 135 -37.20 37.63 -11.85
N THR A 136 -38.26 38.45 -11.88
CA THR A 136 -38.24 39.90 -12.08
C THR A 136 -37.66 40.61 -10.85
N TYR A 137 -36.70 41.49 -11.10
CA TYR A 137 -35.89 42.22 -10.13
C TYR A 137 -36.57 43.52 -9.63
N ALA A 138 -36.39 43.89 -8.36
CA ALA A 138 -36.19 45.29 -7.91
C ALA A 138 -35.91 45.38 -6.40
N PRO A 139 -34.76 45.95 -5.96
CA PRO A 139 -34.71 46.74 -4.75
C PRO A 139 -34.76 48.23 -5.12
N THR A 140 -35.79 48.91 -4.63
CA THR A 140 -35.97 50.36 -4.74
C THR A 140 -34.82 51.10 -4.05
N VAL A 141 -34.08 51.89 -4.82
CA VAL A 141 -33.07 52.84 -4.35
C VAL A 141 -33.80 54.10 -3.87
N HIS A 142 -33.67 54.46 -2.59
CA HIS A 142 -33.97 55.81 -2.12
C HIS A 142 -32.67 56.52 -1.76
N LEU A 143 -32.17 57.34 -2.70
CA LEU A 143 -31.25 58.42 -2.41
C LEU A 143 -32.03 59.54 -1.72
N THR A 144 -31.64 59.92 -0.50
CA THR A 144 -31.98 61.25 0.03
C THR A 144 -30.71 62.07 0.09
N ALA A 145 -30.71 63.17 -0.65
CA ALA A 145 -29.72 64.22 -0.57
C ALA A 145 -30.18 65.22 0.50
N SER A 146 -29.27 65.65 1.38
CA SER A 146 -29.41 66.93 2.07
C SER A 146 -28.02 67.46 2.36
N ALA A 147 -27.76 68.62 1.76
CA ALA A 147 -26.51 69.34 1.77
C ALA A 147 -26.34 70.20 3.03
N THR A 148 -25.08 70.53 3.30
CA THR A 148 -24.60 71.78 3.94
C THR A 148 -24.66 71.88 5.46
N GLY A 149 -23.47 71.98 6.09
CA GLY A 149 -23.31 72.45 7.47
C GLY A 149 -21.86 72.47 7.93
N ARG A 150 -21.30 73.67 8.09
CA ARG A 150 -19.89 74.04 8.34
C ARG A 150 -19.56 74.10 9.84
N SER A 151 -18.26 74.08 10.16
CA SER A 151 -17.55 74.40 11.44
C SER A 151 -16.92 73.15 12.07
N ARG A 152 -15.63 73.13 12.43
CA ARG A 152 -14.82 74.16 13.10
C ARG A 152 -13.33 73.98 12.79
#